data_AF-W8T6I4-F1
#
_entry.id   AF-W8T6I4-F1
#
_cell.length_a   1.000
_cell.length_b   1.000
_cell.length_c   1.000
_cell.angle_alpha   90.00
_cell.angle_beta   90.00
_cell.angle_gamma   90.00
#
_symmetry.space_group_name_H-M   'P 1'
#
loop_
_entity.id
_entity.type
_entity.pdbx_description
1 polymer ?
#
loop_
_entity_poly.entity_id
_entity_poly.type
_entity_poly.pdbx_seq_one_letter_code
_entity_poly.pdbx_strand_id
1 'polypeptide(L)'
;MGILDKITEKTKEAVKKSSEMAGDIVEKGKDMVEKTKLEAEIKKKKDEIGDLVYKAYASGQVPDESAIRALVNEIKKIEIQIHEMMQD
;
A
#
# COMPACT_ATOMS: atom_id res chain seq x y z
N MET A 1 -40.75 -7.68 -29.06
CA MET A 1 -39.37 -7.67 -28.54
C MET A 1 -38.62 -8.81 -29.18
N GLY A 2 -37.80 -8.49 -30.17
CA GLY A 2 -37.13 -9.47 -31.03
C GLY A 2 -35.91 -10.09 -30.33
N ILE A 3 -35.51 -11.27 -30.82
CA ILE A 3 -34.30 -11.98 -30.36
C ILE A 3 -33.05 -11.08 -30.49
N LEU A 4 -33.03 -10.20 -31.49
CA LEU A 4 -31.98 -9.18 -31.70
C LEU A 4 -31.90 -8.16 -30.56
N ASP A 5 -33.04 -7.74 -29.99
CA ASP A 5 -33.06 -6.79 -28.87
C ASP A 5 -32.43 -7.44 -27.62
N LYS A 6 -32.76 -8.70 -27.35
CA LYS A 6 -32.19 -9.48 -26.23
C LYS A 6 -30.70 -9.77 -26.39
N ILE A 7 -30.22 -9.99 -27.62
CA ILE A 7 -28.79 -10.16 -27.90
C ILE A 7 -28.06 -8.84 -27.66
N THR A 8 -28.61 -7.73 -28.15
CA THR A 8 -28.00 -6.40 -28.02
C THR A 8 -27.92 -5.95 -26.55
N GLU A 9 -28.94 -6.23 -25.74
CA GLU A 9 -28.89 -5.97 -24.29
C GLU A 9 -27.85 -6.84 -23.58
N LYS A 10 -27.79 -8.15 -23.86
CA LYS A 10 -26.77 -9.03 -23.28
C LYS A 10 -25.35 -8.64 -23.66
N THR A 11 -25.13 -8.18 -24.89
CA THR A 11 -23.83 -7.67 -25.33
C THR A 11 -23.47 -6.37 -24.62
N LYS A 12 -24.43 -5.44 -24.44
CA LYS A 12 -24.19 -4.20 -23.67
C LYS A 12 -23.90 -4.48 -22.20
N GLU A 13 -24.59 -5.42 -21.58
CA GLU A 13 -24.30 -5.86 -20.21
C GLU A 13 -22.93 -6.51 -20.10
N ALA A 14 -22.55 -7.38 -21.04
CA ALA A 14 -21.22 -8.02 -21.05
C ALA A 14 -20.09 -7.00 -21.24
N VAL A 15 -20.27 -6.01 -22.12
CA VAL A 15 -19.31 -4.91 -22.32
C VAL A 15 -19.17 -4.07 -21.05
N LYS A 16 -20.29 -3.68 -20.41
CA LYS A 16 -20.28 -2.96 -19.13
C LYS A 16 -19.57 -3.76 -18.04
N LYS A 17 -19.91 -5.04 -17.86
CA LYS A 17 -19.27 -5.93 -16.88
C LYS A 17 -17.77 -6.09 -17.14
N SER A 18 -17.34 -6.19 -18.40
CA SER A 18 -15.92 -6.29 -18.73
C SER A 18 -15.17 -4.98 -18.47
N SER A 19 -15.83 -3.84 -18.69
CA SER A 19 -15.27 -2.51 -18.42
C SER A 19 -15.16 -2.23 -16.92
N GLU A 20 -16.16 -2.63 -16.14
CA GLU A 20 -16.17 -2.53 -14.68
C GLU A 20 -15.10 -3.44 -14.06
N MET A 21 -15.02 -4.71 -14.49
CA MET A 21 -13.95 -5.61 -14.06
C MET A 21 -12.54 -5.12 -14.43
N ALA A 22 -12.38 -4.51 -15.61
CA ALA A 22 -11.09 -3.93 -16.01
C ALA A 22 -10.71 -2.72 -15.16
N GLY A 23 -11.69 -1.88 -14.78
CA GLY A 23 -11.50 -0.76 -13.84
C GLY A 23 -11.02 -1.24 -12.48
N ASP A 24 -11.72 -2.21 -11.89
CA ASP A 24 -11.41 -2.76 -10.56
C ASP A 24 -10.02 -3.41 -10.50
N ILE A 25 -9.59 -4.08 -11.57
CA ILE A 25 -8.25 -4.71 -11.65
C ILE A 25 -7.15 -3.65 -11.70
N VAL A 26 -7.36 -2.56 -12.45
CA VAL A 26 -6.38 -1.48 -12.57
C VAL A 26 -6.25 -0.71 -11.25
N GLU A 27 -7.37 -0.48 -10.57
CA GLU A 27 -7.41 0.20 -9.27
C GLU A 27 -6.68 -0.63 -8.20
N LYS A 28 -7.05 -1.92 -8.04
CA LYS A 28 -6.33 -2.85 -7.15
C LYS A 28 -4.85 -3.00 -7.47
N GLY A 29 -4.49 -2.91 -8.75
CA GLY A 29 -3.09 -2.92 -9.19
C GLY A 29 -2.32 -1.71 -8.73
N LYS A 30 -2.92 -0.51 -8.76
CA LYS A 30 -2.31 0.72 -8.25
C LYS A 30 -2.16 0.65 -6.73
N ASP A 31 -3.18 0.20 -6.02
CA ASP A 31 -3.16 0.10 -4.55
C ASP A 31 -2.07 -0.86 -4.09
N MET A 32 -1.88 -1.99 -4.78
CA MET A 32 -0.78 -2.92 -4.49
C MET A 32 0.61 -2.31 -4.72
N VAL A 33 0.79 -1.53 -5.79
CA VAL A 33 2.07 -0.87 -6.07
C VAL A 33 2.36 0.18 -5.00
N GLU A 34 1.35 0.96 -4.60
CA GLU A 34 1.49 1.98 -3.58
C GLU A 34 1.74 1.36 -2.20
N LYS A 35 1.00 0.32 -1.82
CA LYS A 35 1.27 -0.48 -0.63
C LYS A 35 2.71 -0.99 -0.59
N THR A 36 3.20 -1.56 -1.69
CA THR A 36 4.58 -2.08 -1.77
C THR A 36 5.62 -0.97 -1.53
N LYS A 37 5.36 0.24 -2.03
CA LYS A 37 6.24 1.40 -1.78
C LYS A 37 6.23 1.80 -0.30
N LEU A 38 5.06 1.87 0.32
CA LEU A 38 4.91 2.19 1.73
C LEU A 38 5.58 1.14 2.63
N GLU A 39 5.44 -0.15 2.31
CA GLU A 39 6.13 -1.25 3.01
C GLU A 39 7.66 -1.15 2.85
N ALA A 40 8.16 -0.79 1.67
CA ALA A 40 9.58 -0.55 1.45
C ALA A 40 10.09 0.64 2.27
N GLU A 41 9.28 1.69 2.43
CA GLU A 41 9.62 2.84 3.28
C GLU A 41 9.67 2.44 4.76
N ILE A 42 8.70 1.65 5.25
CA ILE A 42 8.74 1.09 6.62
C ILE A 42 10.02 0.29 6.82
N LYS A 43 10.38 -0.57 5.87
CA LYS A 43 11.60 -1.37 5.95
C LYS A 43 12.83 -0.46 6.06
N LYS A 44 12.93 0.57 5.22
CA LYS A 44 14.04 1.52 5.26
C LYS A 44 14.16 2.19 6.62
N LYS A 45 13.05 2.66 7.20
CA LYS A 45 13.06 3.28 8.54
C LYS A 45 13.46 2.30 9.65
N LYS A 46 13.07 1.02 9.55
CA LYS A 46 13.52 -0.03 10.47
C LYS A 46 15.02 -0.31 10.35
N ASP A 47 15.55 -0.31 9.12
CA ASP A 47 16.98 -0.43 8.86
C ASP A 47 17.75 0.77 9.47
N GLU A 48 17.23 2.00 9.34
CA GLU A 48 17.78 3.21 9.96
C GLU A 48 17.80 3.14 11.51
N ILE A 49 16.75 2.58 12.13
CA ILE A 49 16.75 2.30 13.59
C ILE A 49 17.87 1.31 13.93
N GLY A 50 18.01 0.24 13.15
CA GLY A 50 19.07 -0.75 13.33
C GLY A 50 20.46 -0.13 13.27
N ASP A 51 20.70 0.76 12.31
CA ASP A 51 21.96 1.48 12.17
C ASP A 51 22.26 2.39 13.37
N LEU A 52 21.25 3.12 13.88
CA LEU A 52 21.40 3.98 15.04
C LEU A 52 21.80 3.17 16.28
N VAL A 53 21.11 2.06 16.53
CA VAL A 53 21.40 1.17 17.65
C VAL A 53 22.79 0.56 17.49
N TYR A 54 23.10 0.00 16.32
CA TYR A 54 24.39 -0.64 16.07
C TYR A 54 25.56 0.34 16.28
N LYS A 55 25.50 1.53 15.68
CA LYS A 55 26.57 2.54 15.81
C LYS A 55 26.78 2.99 17.25
N ALA A 56 25.69 3.17 18.00
CA ALA A 56 25.77 3.53 19.40
C ALA A 56 26.48 2.45 20.22
N TYR A 57 26.07 1.18 20.08
CA TYR A 57 26.72 0.06 20.75
C TYR A 57 28.19 -0.12 20.32
N ALA A 58 28.49 0.00 19.04
CA ALA A 58 29.87 -0.09 18.52
C ALA A 58 30.77 1.02 19.08
N SER A 59 30.19 2.18 19.43
CA SER A 59 30.91 3.33 20.00
C SER A 59 30.88 3.39 21.53
N GLY A 60 30.26 2.41 22.20
CA GLY A 60 30.08 2.41 23.66
C GLY A 60 29.14 3.52 24.16
N GLN A 61 28.23 4.00 23.32
CA GLN A 61 27.27 5.05 23.59
C GLN A 61 25.85 4.49 23.75
N VAL A 62 24.98 5.27 24.41
CA VAL A 62 23.55 4.97 24.46
C VAL A 62 22.92 5.39 23.13
N PRO A 63 22.06 4.56 22.50
CA PRO A 63 21.33 4.95 21.30
C PRO A 63 20.50 6.22 21.49
N ASP A 64 20.40 7.04 20.45
CA ASP A 64 19.54 8.23 20.46
C ASP A 64 18.06 7.82 20.46
N GLU A 65 17.48 7.73 21.66
CA GLU A 65 16.07 7.36 21.84
C GLU A 65 15.10 8.34 21.18
N SER A 66 15.46 9.62 21.07
CA SER A 66 14.60 10.62 20.44
C SER A 66 14.50 10.36 18.94
N ALA A 67 15.64 10.13 18.29
CA ALA A 67 15.70 9.77 16.87
C ALA A 67 14.96 8.45 16.58
N ILE A 68 15.17 7.42 17.41
CA ILE A 68 14.47 6.14 17.27
C ILE A 68 12.96 6.32 17.44
N ARG A 69 12.51 7.08 18.45
CA ARG A 69 11.07 7.33 18.68
C ARG A 69 10.43 8.09 17.53
N ALA A 70 11.14 9.04 16.92
CA ALA A 70 10.67 9.74 15.73
C ALA A 70 10.44 8.77 14.56
N LEU A 71 11.41 7.90 14.27
CA LEU A 71 11.30 6.88 13.22
C LEU A 71 10.14 5.91 13.47
N VAL A 72 9.96 5.46 14.71
CA VAL A 72 8.82 4.60 15.10
C VAL A 72 7.48 5.30 14.88
N ASN A 73 7.38 6.59 15.22
CA ASN A 73 6.16 7.35 14.99
C ASN A 73 5.85 7.55 13.50
N GLU A 74 6.88 7.72 12.66
CA GLU A 74 6.71 7.76 11.20
C GLU A 74 6.25 6.42 10.65
N ILE A 75 6.85 5.30 11.10
CA ILE A 75 6.40 3.96 10.72
C ILE A 75 4.92 3.78 11.05
N LYS A 76 4.47 4.16 12.25
CA LYS A 76 3.05 4.07 12.64
C LYS A 76 2.12 4.87 11.73
N LYS A 77 2.54 6.06 11.28
CA LYS A 77 1.74 6.86 10.33
C LYS A 77 1.59 6.14 9.00
N ILE A 78 2.66 5.54 8.50
CA ILE A 78 2.63 4.77 7.25
C ILE A 78 1.79 3.50 7.40
N GLU A 79 1.88 2.80 8.54
CA GLU A 79 1.04 1.63 8.84
C GLU A 79 -0.45 1.97 8.86
N ILE A 80 -0.82 3.15 9.40
CA ILE A 80 -2.20 3.66 9.35
C ILE A 80 -2.63 3.94 7.89
N GLN A 81 -1.78 4.58 7.10
CA GLN A 81 -2.07 4.84 5.68
C GLN A 81 -2.32 3.54 4.89
N ILE A 82 -1.46 2.54 5.06
CA ILE A 82 -1.67 1.22 4.43
C ILE A 82 -2.99 0.59 4.89
N HIS A 83 -3.34 0.74 6.17
CA HIS A 83 -4.58 0.19 6.71
C HIS A 83 -5.81 0.84 6.09
N GLU A 84 -5.82 2.18 6.00
CA GLU A 84 -6.91 2.96 5.40
C GLU A 84 -7.08 2.62 3.91
N MET A 85 -5.98 2.49 3.16
CA MET A 85 -6.01 2.12 1.73
C MET A 85 -6.56 0.72 1.45
N MET A 86 -6.52 -0.19 2.42
CA MET A 86 -6.88 -1.61 2.24
C MET A 86 -8.27 -1.94 2.81
N GLN A 87 -9.01 -0.94 3.32
CA GLN A 87 -10.36 -1.12 3.87
C GLN A 87 -11.49 -0.80 2.88
N ASP A 88 -11.17 -0.29 1.70
CA ASP A 88 -12.08 -0.11 0.57
C ASP A 88 -12.16 -1.37 -0.32
#